data_AF-A0A848TA24-F1
#
_entry.id   AF-A0A848TA24-F1
#
_cell.length_a   1.000
_cell.length_b   1.000
_cell.length_c   1.000
_cell.angle_alpha   90.00
_cell.angle_beta   90.00
_cell.angle_gamma   90.00
#
_symmetry.space_group_name_H-M   'P 1'
#
loop_
_entity.id
_entity.type
_entity.pdbx_description
1 polymer ?
#
loop_
_entity_poly.entity_id
_entity_poly.type
_entity_poly.pdbx_seq_one_letter_code
_entity_poly.pdbx_strand_id
1 'polypeptide(L)'
;MPNDTPRITILGAGPAGIACAYALTKDGRADVSVIERAPVAGGNAASFQAEGIWCDFGSHRFHPASDPDVLADVKDLLGKDLLLQPRHGRIRLGGKWIHFPLKPLDALLHLPKKFGFSLVFDSLAKPFRRSSGERTFSSVLYDGLGPTISESFYFPYVRKLWGLEPEKLAVTLAERRISSGSVGKILKKMLRTLPGFGDETAGRFFYPRRG
;
A
#
# COMPACT_ATOMS: atom_id res chain seq x y z
N MET A 1 31.46 -34.22 15.78
CA MET A 1 29.99 -34.19 15.94
C MET A 1 29.40 -34.29 14.54
N PRO A 2 28.48 -35.21 14.24
CA PRO A 2 27.76 -35.16 12.97
C PRO A 2 27.08 -33.78 12.89
N ASN A 3 27.19 -33.10 11.75
CA ASN A 3 26.46 -31.87 11.50
C ASN A 3 24.96 -32.23 11.46
N ASP A 4 24.30 -32.14 12.61
CA ASP A 4 22.88 -32.44 12.78
C ASP A 4 22.03 -31.23 12.35
N THR A 5 22.37 -30.67 11.19
CA THR A 5 21.72 -29.49 10.65
C THR A 5 20.30 -29.90 10.26
N PRO A 6 19.25 -29.27 10.83
CA PRO A 6 17.88 -29.71 10.61
C PRO A 6 17.52 -29.61 9.12
N ARG A 7 16.88 -30.66 8.60
CA ARG A 7 16.34 -30.67 7.23
C ARG A 7 14.95 -30.08 7.21
N ILE A 8 14.76 -29.02 6.42
CA ILE A 8 13.49 -28.29 6.33
C ILE A 8 13.03 -28.30 4.88
N THR A 9 11.79 -28.74 4.65
CA THR A 9 11.12 -28.63 3.35
C THR A 9 10.11 -27.50 3.39
N ILE A 10 10.21 -26.59 2.42
CA ILE A 10 9.31 -25.44 2.24
C ILE A 10 8.49 -25.68 0.97
N LEU A 11 7.17 -25.56 1.09
CA LEU A 11 6.25 -25.67 -0.05
C LEU A 11 5.85 -24.26 -0.51
N GLY A 12 6.22 -23.92 -1.73
CA GLY A 12 6.01 -22.64 -2.39
C GLY A 12 7.24 -21.74 -2.35
N ALA A 13 7.66 -21.26 -3.52
CA ALA A 13 8.74 -20.31 -3.72
C ALA A 13 8.21 -18.87 -3.94
N GLY A 14 7.11 -18.50 -3.28
CA GLY A 14 6.68 -17.11 -3.17
C GLY A 14 7.54 -16.30 -2.18
N PRO A 15 7.24 -15.02 -1.93
CA PRO A 15 8.05 -14.16 -1.07
C PRO A 15 8.25 -14.74 0.34
N ALA A 16 7.20 -15.33 0.93
CA ALA A 16 7.28 -15.95 2.25
C ALA A 16 8.20 -17.18 2.27
N GLY A 17 8.09 -18.06 1.26
CA GLY A 17 8.90 -19.27 1.17
C GLY A 17 10.38 -18.97 0.90
N ILE A 18 10.66 -18.06 -0.04
CA ILE A 18 12.03 -17.63 -0.33
C ILE A 18 12.64 -16.86 0.83
N ALA A 19 11.89 -15.98 1.51
CA ALA A 19 12.39 -15.28 2.69
C ALA A 19 12.71 -16.26 3.83
N CYS A 20 11.86 -17.28 4.06
CA CYS A 20 12.12 -18.33 5.04
C CYS A 20 13.38 -19.13 4.69
N ALA A 21 13.50 -19.57 3.43
CA ALA A 21 14.67 -20.30 2.95
C ALA A 21 15.95 -19.47 3.11
N TYR A 22 15.90 -18.19 2.71
CA TYR A 22 17.03 -17.27 2.85
C TYR A 22 17.44 -17.09 4.31
N ALA A 23 16.49 -16.82 5.21
CA ALA A 23 16.78 -16.63 6.63
C ALA A 23 17.34 -17.89 7.33
N LEU A 24 16.94 -19.08 6.87
CA LEU A 24 17.45 -20.35 7.40
C LEU A 24 18.83 -20.71 6.85
N THR A 25 19.14 -20.31 5.62
CA THR A 25 20.39 -20.68 4.94
C THR A 25 21.50 -19.65 5.09
N LYS A 26 21.17 -18.35 5.27
CA LYS A 26 22.13 -17.25 5.40
C LYS A 26 23.22 -17.53 6.45
N ASP A 27 22.82 -18.10 7.59
CA ASP A 27 23.71 -18.44 8.71
C ASP A 27 23.91 -19.96 8.86
N GLY A 28 23.60 -20.77 7.84
CA GLY A 28 23.79 -22.22 7.85
C GLY A 28 22.96 -22.97 8.90
N ARG A 29 21.79 -22.44 9.28
CA ARG A 29 20.96 -22.99 10.37
C ARG A 29 20.19 -24.25 10.00
N ALA A 30 19.97 -24.50 8.72
CA ALA A 30 19.20 -25.64 8.22
C ALA A 30 19.66 -26.06 6.82
N ASP A 31 19.48 -27.34 6.50
CA ASP A 31 19.51 -27.86 5.13
C ASP A 31 18.10 -27.71 4.54
N VAL A 32 17.93 -26.81 3.56
CA VAL A 32 16.62 -26.37 3.09
C VAL A 32 16.35 -26.82 1.67
N SER A 33 15.19 -27.46 1.47
CA SER A 33 14.62 -27.74 0.15
C SER A 33 13.37 -26.91 -0.07
N VAL A 34 13.28 -26.19 -1.19
CA VAL A 34 12.09 -25.43 -1.59
C VAL A 34 11.45 -26.11 -2.79
N ILE A 35 10.15 -26.41 -2.69
CA ILE A 35 9.38 -27.05 -3.76
C ILE A 35 8.36 -26.04 -4.27
N GLU A 36 8.45 -25.68 -5.54
CA GLU A 36 7.50 -24.80 -6.22
C GLU A 36 6.86 -25.53 -7.40
N ARG A 37 5.57 -25.29 -7.60
CA ARG A 37 4.82 -25.87 -8.72
C ARG A 37 5.01 -25.06 -10.00
N ALA A 38 5.13 -23.73 -9.89
CA ALA A 38 5.37 -22.82 -11.00
C ALA A 38 6.79 -23.00 -11.57
N PRO A 39 7.00 -22.67 -12.86
CA PRO A 39 8.32 -22.79 -13.49
C PRO A 39 9.34 -21.76 -12.96
N VAL A 40 8.89 -20.75 -12.23
CA VAL A 40 9.73 -19.67 -11.67
C VAL A 40 9.32 -19.37 -10.24
N ALA A 41 10.30 -18.98 -9.42
CA ALA A 41 10.06 -18.45 -8.08
C ALA A 41 9.47 -17.03 -8.14
N GLY A 42 8.82 -16.61 -7.06
CA GLY A 42 8.28 -15.27 -6.86
C GLY A 42 6.77 -15.23 -6.59
N GLY A 43 6.03 -16.27 -6.99
CA GLY A 43 4.57 -16.33 -6.81
C GLY A 43 3.88 -15.06 -7.31
N ASN A 44 3.00 -14.45 -6.49
CA ASN A 44 2.33 -13.20 -6.85
C ASN A 44 3.25 -11.98 -6.97
N ALA A 45 4.49 -12.06 -6.49
CA ALA A 45 5.49 -11.00 -6.64
C ALA A 45 6.42 -11.21 -7.84
N ALA A 46 6.18 -12.26 -8.65
CA ALA A 46 6.94 -12.48 -9.87
C ALA A 46 6.54 -11.47 -10.96
N SER A 47 7.45 -11.33 -11.93
CA SER A 47 7.24 -10.59 -13.16
C SER A 47 7.15 -11.56 -14.34
N PHE A 48 6.46 -11.15 -15.40
CA PHE A 48 6.29 -11.88 -16.65
C PHE A 48 6.42 -10.92 -17.82
N GLN A 49 6.69 -11.45 -19.01
CA GLN A 49 6.70 -10.65 -20.22
C GLN A 49 5.33 -10.70 -20.91
N ALA A 50 4.78 -9.53 -21.21
CA ALA A 50 3.62 -9.35 -22.07
C ALA A 50 4.04 -8.46 -23.24
N GLU A 51 3.96 -8.98 -24.47
CA GLU A 51 4.32 -8.23 -25.69
C GLU A 51 5.73 -7.63 -25.65
N GLY A 52 6.69 -8.36 -25.05
CA GLY A 52 8.08 -7.90 -24.90
C GLY A 52 8.31 -6.90 -23.76
N ILE A 53 7.27 -6.57 -22.99
CA ILE A 53 7.32 -5.65 -21.86
C ILE A 53 7.25 -6.44 -20.55
N TRP A 54 8.13 -6.15 -19.60
CA TRP A 54 8.04 -6.71 -18.25
C TRP A 54 6.84 -6.13 -17.51
N CYS A 55 6.03 -7.01 -16.95
CA CYS A 55 4.84 -6.71 -16.18
C CYS A 55 4.83 -7.55 -14.90
N ASP A 56 4.24 -7.00 -13.84
CA ASP A 56 4.07 -7.68 -12.57
C ASP A 56 2.61 -8.13 -12.40
N PHE A 57 2.35 -9.14 -11.56
CA PHE A 57 0.99 -9.54 -11.18
C PHE A 57 0.27 -8.51 -10.28
N GLY A 58 0.86 -7.34 -10.07
CA GLY A 58 0.29 -6.25 -9.30
C GLY A 58 1.27 -5.10 -9.12
N SER A 59 0.82 -4.02 -8.49
CA SER A 59 1.66 -2.86 -8.17
C SER A 59 2.58 -3.17 -6.98
N HIS A 60 3.64 -3.94 -7.19
CA HIS A 60 4.64 -4.25 -6.17
C HIS A 60 5.67 -3.13 -6.02
N ARG A 61 6.05 -2.85 -4.78
CA ARG A 61 7.13 -1.92 -4.43
C ARG A 61 7.56 -2.14 -2.99
N PHE A 62 8.85 -1.92 -2.71
CA PHE A 62 9.35 -1.85 -1.35
C PHE A 62 9.19 -0.43 -0.83
N HIS A 63 8.37 -0.26 0.21
CA HIS A 63 8.23 1.04 0.87
C HIS A 63 9.47 1.27 1.75
N PRO A 64 10.04 2.48 1.84
CA PRO A 64 11.15 2.78 2.75
C PRO A 64 10.83 2.60 4.26
N ALA A 65 9.58 2.27 4.58
CA ALA A 65 9.10 2.01 5.94
C ALA A 65 8.71 0.53 6.12
N SER A 66 9.08 -0.33 5.16
CA SER A 66 9.11 -1.77 5.37
C SER A 66 10.06 -2.11 6.52
N ASP A 67 9.93 -3.34 7.03
CA ASP A 67 10.83 -3.86 8.06
C ASP A 67 12.32 -3.62 7.69
N PRO A 68 13.12 -3.01 8.58
CA PRO A 68 14.51 -2.65 8.26
C PRO A 68 15.39 -3.83 7.87
N ASP A 69 15.21 -4.99 8.52
CA ASP A 69 16.05 -6.17 8.29
C ASP A 69 15.73 -6.76 6.91
N VAL A 70 14.45 -6.85 6.58
CA VAL A 70 13.99 -7.27 5.25
C VAL A 70 14.51 -6.32 4.17
N LEU A 71 14.46 -5.01 4.40
CA LEU A 71 14.93 -4.03 3.43
C LEU A 71 16.45 -4.06 3.28
N ALA A 72 17.20 -4.35 4.34
CA ALA A 72 18.64 -4.56 4.30
C ALA A 72 18.99 -5.79 3.45
N ASP A 73 18.35 -6.93 3.70
CA ASP A 73 18.54 -8.15 2.90
C ASP A 73 18.29 -7.90 1.41
N VAL A 74 17.20 -7.19 1.06
CA VAL A 74 16.87 -6.87 -0.34
C VAL A 74 17.91 -5.92 -0.96
N LYS A 75 18.40 -4.94 -0.21
CA LYS A 75 19.47 -4.03 -0.66
C LYS A 75 20.78 -4.78 -0.89
N ASP A 76 21.14 -5.70 -0.01
CA ASP A 76 22.36 -6.50 -0.12
C ASP A 76 22.29 -7.43 -1.33
N LEU A 77 21.13 -8.05 -1.57
CA LEU A 77 20.91 -8.96 -2.70
C LEU A 77 20.93 -8.25 -4.07
N LEU A 78 20.33 -7.06 -4.16
CA LEU A 78 20.17 -6.34 -5.44
C LEU A 78 21.22 -5.25 -5.67
N GLY A 79 21.87 -4.77 -4.61
CA GLY A 79 22.87 -3.70 -4.66
C GLY A 79 22.41 -2.50 -5.50
N LYS A 80 23.22 -2.16 -6.51
CA LYS A 80 22.99 -1.03 -7.43
C LYS A 80 21.78 -1.19 -8.37
N ASP A 81 21.16 -2.37 -8.40
CA ASP A 81 19.97 -2.63 -9.20
C ASP A 81 18.68 -2.36 -8.43
N LEU A 82 18.74 -2.11 -7.12
CA LEU A 82 17.60 -1.59 -6.37
C LEU A 82 17.57 -0.05 -6.46
N LEU A 83 16.60 0.48 -7.21
CA LEU A 83 16.51 1.92 -7.48
C LEU A 83 15.52 2.59 -6.52
N LEU A 84 15.86 3.79 -6.05
CA LEU A 84 14.96 4.65 -5.29
C LEU A 84 14.20 5.61 -6.22
N GLN A 85 12.95 5.27 -6.52
CA GLN A 85 12.11 5.96 -7.50
C GLN A 85 11.09 6.90 -6.84
N PRO A 86 10.78 8.07 -7.45
CA PRO A 86 9.74 8.95 -6.95
C PRO A 86 8.35 8.36 -7.20
N ARG A 87 7.43 8.58 -6.25
CA ARG A 87 6.04 8.10 -6.36
C ARG A 87 5.12 9.20 -6.90
N HIS A 88 4.56 8.97 -8.08
CA HIS A 88 3.56 9.86 -8.68
C HIS A 88 2.16 9.23 -8.66
N GLY A 89 1.50 9.30 -7.51
CA GLY A 89 0.13 8.80 -7.34
C GLY A 89 -0.93 9.83 -7.77
N ARG A 90 -1.92 9.41 -8.56
CA ARG A 90 -3.08 10.22 -8.92
C ARG A 90 -4.39 9.44 -8.79
N ILE A 91 -5.45 10.15 -8.42
CA ILE A 91 -6.83 9.68 -8.40
C ILE A 91 -7.57 10.36 -9.54
N ARG A 92 -8.39 9.61 -10.29
CA ARG A 92 -9.34 10.18 -11.25
C ARG A 92 -10.71 10.28 -10.59
N LEU A 93 -11.18 11.49 -10.33
CA LEU A 93 -12.45 11.76 -9.66
C LEU A 93 -13.17 12.92 -10.35
N GLY A 94 -14.46 12.74 -10.67
CA GLY A 94 -15.24 13.77 -11.36
C GLY A 94 -14.65 14.23 -12.70
N GLY A 95 -14.01 13.31 -13.44
CA GLY A 95 -13.36 13.60 -14.71
C GLY A 95 -11.98 14.27 -14.61
N LYS A 96 -11.51 14.61 -13.40
CA LYS A 96 -10.23 15.30 -13.18
C LYS A 96 -9.21 14.42 -12.46
N TRP A 97 -7.94 14.69 -12.71
CA TRP A 97 -6.82 14.05 -12.02
C TRP A 97 -6.46 14.85 -10.77
N ILE A 98 -6.31 14.14 -9.64
CA ILE A 98 -5.99 14.72 -8.33
C ILE A 98 -4.78 13.98 -7.77
N HIS A 99 -3.80 14.69 -7.23
CA HIS A 99 -2.64 14.07 -6.61
C HIS A 99 -3.02 13.27 -5.35
N PHE A 100 -2.31 12.16 -5.12
CA PHE A 100 -2.43 11.36 -3.91
C PHE A 100 -1.06 11.17 -3.23
N PRO A 101 -0.93 11.50 -1.92
CA PRO A 101 -1.97 12.02 -1.01
C PRO A 101 -2.49 13.40 -1.44
N LEU A 102 -3.75 13.70 -1.11
CA LEU A 102 -4.44 14.93 -1.49
C LEU A 102 -3.64 16.16 -1.02
N LYS A 103 -3.23 17.00 -1.97
CA LYS A 103 -2.68 18.33 -1.65
C LYS A 103 -3.85 19.32 -1.52
N PRO A 104 -3.97 20.12 -0.45
CA PRO A 104 -5.10 21.03 -0.24
C PRO A 104 -5.31 22.02 -1.41
N LEU A 105 -4.22 22.55 -1.98
CA LEU A 105 -4.28 23.43 -3.15
C LEU A 105 -4.78 22.69 -4.40
N ASP A 106 -4.32 21.46 -4.65
CA ASP A 106 -4.82 20.66 -5.77
C ASP A 106 -6.28 20.27 -5.58
N ALA A 107 -6.69 19.95 -4.35
CA ALA A 107 -8.07 19.66 -4.03
C ALA A 107 -8.97 20.89 -4.26
N LEU A 108 -8.55 22.08 -3.81
CA LEU A 108 -9.33 23.30 -4.00
C LEU A 108 -9.44 23.72 -5.47
N LEU A 109 -8.37 23.57 -6.25
CA LEU A 109 -8.30 24.01 -7.65
C LEU A 109 -8.90 22.99 -8.63
N HIS A 110 -8.74 21.69 -8.36
CA HIS A 110 -9.12 20.63 -9.29
C HIS A 110 -10.41 19.91 -8.90
N LEU A 111 -10.95 20.09 -7.69
CA LEU A 111 -12.27 19.53 -7.41
C LEU A 111 -13.38 20.37 -8.06
N PRO A 112 -14.46 19.74 -8.56
CA PRO A 112 -15.66 20.48 -8.92
C PRO A 112 -16.15 21.32 -7.73
N LYS A 113 -16.54 22.59 -7.94
CA LYS A 113 -16.95 23.50 -6.86
C LYS A 113 -18.03 22.91 -5.94
N LYS A 114 -19.03 22.25 -6.54
CA LYS A 114 -20.10 21.54 -5.81
C LYS A 114 -19.52 20.48 -4.87
N PHE A 115 -18.58 19.69 -5.38
CA PHE A 115 -17.91 18.65 -4.60
C PHE A 115 -17.11 19.24 -3.43
N GLY A 116 -16.36 20.31 -3.68
CA GLY A 116 -15.61 21.02 -2.64
C GLY A 116 -16.53 21.57 -1.53
N PHE A 117 -17.67 22.17 -1.90
CA PHE A 117 -18.66 22.65 -0.95
C PHE A 117 -19.24 21.52 -0.09
N SER A 118 -19.59 20.39 -0.71
CA SER A 118 -20.08 19.21 0.02
C SER A 118 -19.05 18.64 1.00
N LEU A 119 -17.75 18.65 0.66
CA LEU A 119 -16.69 18.24 1.61
C LEU A 119 -16.59 19.18 2.83
N VAL A 120 -16.73 20.49 2.61
CA VAL A 120 -16.73 21.48 3.71
C VAL A 120 -17.94 21.27 4.60
N PHE A 121 -19.13 21.15 4.01
CA PHE A 121 -20.35 20.84 4.74
C PHE A 121 -20.22 19.53 5.53
N ASP A 122 -19.65 18.50 4.92
CA ASP A 122 -19.43 17.23 5.58
C ASP A 122 -18.50 17.34 6.78
N SER A 123 -17.45 18.15 6.68
CA SER A 123 -16.51 18.40 7.76
C SER A 123 -17.15 19.18 8.91
N LEU A 124 -18.01 20.16 8.61
CA LEU A 124 -18.74 20.95 9.62
C LEU A 124 -19.80 20.12 10.35
N ALA A 125 -20.50 19.24 9.65
CA ALA A 125 -21.51 18.37 10.25
C ALA A 125 -20.92 17.14 10.97
N LYS A 126 -19.59 16.96 10.96
CA LYS A 126 -18.90 15.83 11.60
C LYS A 126 -19.24 15.62 13.09
N PRO A 127 -19.30 16.65 13.96
CA PRO A 127 -19.66 16.46 15.36
C PRO A 127 -21.03 15.82 15.58
N PHE A 128 -21.93 15.96 14.60
CA PHE A 128 -23.31 15.50 14.66
C PHE A 128 -23.55 14.18 13.91
N ARG A 129 -22.55 13.62 13.21
CA ARG A 129 -22.74 12.48 12.29
C ARG A 129 -22.55 11.10 12.94
N ARG A 130 -22.18 11.03 14.21
CA ARG A 130 -21.76 9.77 14.82
C ARG A 130 -22.88 8.72 14.80
N SER A 131 -22.67 7.63 14.07
CA SER A 131 -23.67 6.56 13.95
C SER A 131 -23.89 5.86 15.30
N SER A 132 -25.14 5.76 15.74
CA SER A 132 -25.54 4.93 16.88
C SER A 132 -25.89 3.52 16.40
N GLY A 133 -24.93 2.60 16.43
CA GLY A 133 -25.14 1.22 15.99
C GLY A 133 -23.85 0.40 15.92
N GLU A 134 -23.97 -0.85 15.46
CA GLU A 134 -22.81 -1.69 15.20
C GLU A 134 -21.91 -1.04 14.14
N ARG A 135 -20.60 -1.07 14.39
CA ARG A 135 -19.65 -0.48 13.44
C ARG A 135 -19.50 -1.39 12.23
N THR A 136 -19.73 -0.83 11.05
CA THR A 136 -19.51 -1.46 9.76
C THR A 136 -18.42 -0.69 9.02
N PHE A 137 -17.91 -1.26 7.93
CA PHE A 137 -16.97 -0.54 7.07
C PHE A 137 -17.54 0.83 6.62
N SER A 138 -18.83 0.85 6.26
CA SER A 138 -19.54 2.04 5.79
C SER A 138 -19.72 3.09 6.88
N SER A 139 -20.21 2.68 8.07
CA SER A 139 -20.44 3.65 9.16
C SER A 139 -19.15 4.29 9.64
N VAL A 140 -18.05 3.52 9.68
CA VAL A 140 -16.73 4.05 10.02
C VAL A 140 -16.29 5.14 9.02
N LEU A 141 -16.48 4.93 7.72
CA LEU A 141 -16.14 5.91 6.67
C LEU A 141 -17.05 7.15 6.71
N TYR A 142 -18.36 6.96 6.87
CA TYR A 142 -19.31 8.07 7.03
C TYR A 142 -18.95 8.94 8.23
N ASP A 143 -18.69 8.34 9.40
CA ASP A 143 -18.33 9.05 10.63
C ASP A 143 -16.99 9.80 10.49
N GLY A 144 -16.01 9.17 9.86
CA GLY A 144 -14.66 9.72 9.77
C GLY A 144 -14.49 10.79 8.69
N LEU A 145 -15.05 10.54 7.51
CA LEU A 145 -14.77 11.27 6.28
C LEU A 145 -16.00 11.99 5.69
N GLY A 146 -17.21 11.60 6.10
CA GLY A 146 -18.47 12.14 5.58
C GLY A 146 -18.99 11.42 4.32
N PRO A 147 -20.28 11.59 3.99
CA PRO A 147 -20.94 10.91 2.88
C PRO A 147 -20.32 11.23 1.51
N THR A 148 -19.93 12.48 1.27
CA THR A 148 -19.46 12.93 -0.05
C THR A 148 -18.28 12.10 -0.54
N ILE A 149 -17.20 12.00 0.23
CA ILE A 149 -16.00 11.25 -0.17
C ILE A 149 -16.20 9.74 -0.04
N SER A 150 -17.03 9.31 0.90
CA SER A 150 -17.35 7.89 1.10
C SER A 150 -18.05 7.33 -0.13
N GLU A 151 -19.11 8.00 -0.59
CA GLU A 151 -19.92 7.56 -1.72
C GLU A 151 -19.28 7.84 -3.08
N SER A 152 -18.63 9.01 -3.26
CA SER A 152 -18.07 9.37 -4.56
C SER A 152 -16.76 8.68 -4.90
N PHE A 153 -15.99 8.27 -3.88
CA PHE A 153 -14.66 7.70 -4.06
C PHE A 153 -14.50 6.35 -3.38
N TYR A 154 -14.65 6.27 -2.05
CA TYR A 154 -14.27 5.06 -1.32
C TYR A 154 -15.13 3.85 -1.66
N PHE A 155 -16.47 3.96 -1.68
CA PHE A 155 -17.34 2.82 -1.95
C PHE A 155 -17.19 2.28 -3.39
N PRO A 156 -17.21 3.12 -4.45
CA PRO A 156 -16.90 2.66 -5.79
C PRO A 156 -15.49 2.04 -5.88
N TYR A 157 -14.51 2.63 -5.20
CA TYR A 157 -13.13 2.14 -5.19
C TYR A 157 -13.02 0.75 -4.55
N VAL A 158 -13.64 0.52 -3.38
CA VAL A 158 -13.55 -0.80 -2.73
C VAL A 158 -14.37 -1.86 -3.45
N ARG A 159 -15.51 -1.52 -4.06
CA ARG A 159 -16.23 -2.44 -4.95
C ARG A 159 -15.36 -2.86 -6.13
N LYS A 160 -14.67 -1.91 -6.76
CA LYS A 160 -13.74 -2.22 -7.86
C LYS A 160 -12.55 -3.06 -7.41
N LEU A 161 -12.06 -2.86 -6.19
CA LEU A 161 -10.89 -3.56 -5.67
C LEU A 161 -11.20 -4.98 -5.18
N TRP A 162 -12.35 -5.15 -4.51
CA TRP A 162 -12.69 -6.39 -3.79
C TRP A 162 -13.88 -7.14 -4.40
N GLY A 163 -14.62 -6.54 -5.32
CA GLY A 163 -15.85 -7.13 -5.88
C GLY A 163 -17.00 -7.25 -4.86
N LEU A 164 -16.90 -6.59 -3.71
CA LEU A 164 -17.86 -6.68 -2.61
C LEU A 164 -18.45 -5.32 -2.25
N GLU A 165 -19.70 -5.36 -1.78
CA GLU A 165 -20.34 -4.21 -1.17
C GLU A 165 -19.61 -3.80 0.13
N PRO A 166 -19.51 -2.49 0.43
CA PRO A 166 -18.86 -1.98 1.62
C PRO A 166 -19.27 -2.69 2.91
N GLU A 167 -20.56 -2.99 3.10
CA GLU A 167 -21.12 -3.61 4.30
C GLU A 167 -20.61 -5.04 4.54
N LYS A 168 -20.12 -5.71 3.49
CA LYS A 168 -19.55 -7.06 3.57
C LYS A 168 -18.06 -7.05 3.90
N LEU A 169 -17.43 -5.87 3.95
CA LEU A 169 -16.02 -5.74 4.26
C LEU A 169 -15.78 -5.65 5.77
N ALA A 170 -14.66 -6.23 6.21
CA ALA A 170 -14.26 -6.15 7.60
C ALA A 170 -14.02 -4.69 8.05
N VAL A 171 -14.49 -4.36 9.24
CA VAL A 171 -14.36 -3.01 9.85
C VAL A 171 -12.90 -2.56 9.95
N THR A 172 -11.98 -3.49 10.22
CA THR A 172 -10.54 -3.22 10.34
C THR A 172 -9.93 -2.64 9.06
N LEU A 173 -10.50 -2.96 7.88
CA LEU A 173 -10.09 -2.36 6.61
C LEU A 173 -10.41 -0.86 6.58
N ALA A 174 -11.59 -0.46 7.08
CA ALA A 174 -11.99 0.95 7.17
C ALA A 174 -11.12 1.72 8.17
N GLU A 175 -10.84 1.13 9.33
CA GLU A 175 -10.01 1.76 10.37
C GLU A 175 -8.59 2.07 9.88
N ARG A 176 -7.98 1.15 9.13
CA ARG A 176 -6.65 1.38 8.50
C ARG A 176 -6.70 2.52 7.47
N ARG A 177 -7.82 2.70 6.78
CA ARG A 177 -8.01 3.81 5.81
C ARG A 177 -8.22 5.17 6.49
N ILE A 178 -8.94 5.23 7.61
CA ILE A 178 -9.17 6.48 8.34
C ILE A 178 -7.97 6.86 9.20
N SER A 179 -7.32 5.90 9.83
CA SER A 179 -6.12 6.15 10.64
C SER A 179 -4.95 6.71 9.81
N SER A 180 -4.89 6.37 8.52
CA SER A 180 -4.00 6.99 7.53
C SER A 180 -4.56 8.28 6.91
N GLY A 181 -5.85 8.57 7.12
CA GLY A 181 -6.61 9.67 6.52
C GLY A 181 -6.97 10.83 7.46
N SER A 182 -6.60 10.80 8.74
CA SER A 182 -6.81 11.94 9.66
C SER A 182 -6.20 13.20 9.05
N VAL A 183 -7.01 14.24 8.81
CA VAL A 183 -6.58 15.51 8.20
C VAL A 183 -5.34 16.08 8.91
N GLY A 184 -5.27 15.97 10.24
CA GLY A 184 -4.10 16.38 11.03
C GLY A 184 -2.85 15.53 10.79
N LYS A 185 -2.99 14.20 10.64
CA LYS A 185 -1.86 13.32 10.28
C LYS A 185 -1.42 13.51 8.83
N ILE A 186 -2.36 13.76 7.92
CA ILE A 186 -2.07 14.14 6.54
C ILE A 186 -1.26 15.44 6.56
N LEU A 187 -1.74 16.49 7.23
CA LEU A 187 -1.06 17.77 7.34
C LEU A 187 0.35 17.66 7.96
N LYS A 188 0.51 16.86 9.02
CA LYS A 188 1.83 16.57 9.63
C LYS A 188 2.75 15.80 8.69
N LYS A 189 2.22 14.82 7.94
CA LYS A 189 2.99 14.07 6.94
C LYS A 189 3.37 14.95 5.74
N MET A 190 2.52 15.90 5.39
CA MET A 190 2.77 16.92 4.36
C MET A 190 3.88 17.89 4.77
N LEU A 191 3.89 18.34 6.02
CA LEU A 191 4.97 19.18 6.57
C LEU A 191 6.34 18.49 6.47
N ARG A 192 6.39 17.17 6.66
CA ARG A 192 7.60 16.35 6.51
C ARG A 192 7.98 16.05 5.05
N THR A 193 7.19 16.48 4.07
CA THR A 193 7.51 16.35 2.63
C THR A 193 7.92 17.67 2.00
N LEU A 194 8.00 18.76 2.77
CA LEU A 194 8.49 20.07 2.31
C LEU A 194 10.02 20.07 2.16
N PRO A 195 10.57 20.78 1.16
CA PRO A 195 12.03 20.89 0.96
C PRO A 195 12.70 21.44 2.23
N GLY A 196 13.77 20.76 2.69
CA GLY A 196 14.53 21.14 3.88
C GLY A 196 14.13 20.46 5.20
N PHE A 197 12.97 19.78 5.26
CA PHE A 197 12.50 19.03 6.44
C PHE A 197 12.19 17.55 6.18
N GLY A 198 12.40 17.09 4.95
CA GLY A 198 12.05 15.74 4.50
C GLY A 198 13.22 14.77 4.51
N ASP A 199 12.92 13.52 4.87
CA ASP A 199 13.77 12.35 4.66
C ASP A 199 13.99 12.14 3.16
N GLU A 200 15.20 11.76 2.72
CA GLU A 200 15.52 11.49 1.31
C GLU A 200 14.59 10.43 0.68
N THR A 201 13.98 9.59 1.51
CA THR A 201 13.04 8.54 1.11
C THR A 201 11.59 8.99 1.07
N ALA A 202 11.29 10.23 1.48
CA ALA A 202 9.93 10.76 1.54
C ALA A 202 9.29 10.81 0.16
N GLY A 203 8.15 10.11 0.00
CA GLY A 203 7.45 10.04 -1.28
C GLY A 203 8.13 9.19 -2.34
N ARG A 204 9.12 8.37 -1.97
CA ARG A 204 9.84 7.46 -2.86
C ARG A 204 9.58 6.00 -2.49
N PHE A 205 9.98 5.09 -3.36
CA PHE A 205 9.93 3.65 -3.14
C PHE A 205 11.10 2.95 -3.82
N PHE A 206 11.44 1.77 -3.33
CA PHE A 206 12.48 0.94 -3.96
C PHE A 206 11.86 -0.02 -4.97
N TYR A 207 12.49 -0.15 -6.14
CA TYR A 207 12.08 -1.03 -7.22
C TYR A 207 13.28 -1.51 -8.06
N PRO A 208 13.32 -2.77 -8.53
CA PRO A 208 14.42 -3.28 -9.33
C PRO A 208 14.56 -2.58 -10.69
N ARG A 209 15.80 -2.44 -11.19
CA ARG A 209 16.12 -1.75 -12.45
C ARG A 209 15.40 -2.34 -13.68
N ARG A 210 15.10 -3.65 -13.67
CA ARG A 210 14.60 -4.39 -14.84
C ARG A 210 13.16 -4.90 -14.68
N GLY A 211 12.43 -4.42 -13.68
CA GLY A 211 11.25 -5.13 -13.17
C GLY A 211 11.68 -6.01 -12.01
#